data_AF-A0A7Y5BP48-F1
#
_entry.id   AF-A0A7Y5BP48-F1
#
_cell.length_a   1.000
_cell.length_b   1.000
_cell.length_c   1.000
_cell.angle_alpha   90.00
_cell.angle_beta   90.00
_cell.angle_gamma   90.00
#
_symmetry.space_group_name_H-M   'P 1'
#
loop_
_entity.id
_entity.type
_entity.pdbx_description
1 polymer ?
#
loop_
_entity_poly.entity_id
_entity_poly.type
_entity_poly.pdbx_seq_one_letter_code
_entity_poly.pdbx_strand_id
1 'polypeptide(L)'
;WTSLRTFFKGNWADSDAVKRVFKIFNQDYPVVLEQRPELLPYDLGAELSVKSDAIQIAYRRMRQKYIDMGWQIDTHRIATEFGRQQAVVIPSPARREVPELANAWVLKEVPTKEVKRDA
;
A
#
# COMPACT_ATOMS: atom_id res chain seq x y z
N TRP A 1 5.22 -3.25 14.29
CA TRP A 1 4.24 -2.31 14.88
C TRP A 1 4.98 -1.12 15.45
N THR A 2 4.58 0.10 15.06
CA THR A 2 5.29 1.33 15.44
C THR A 2 4.29 2.33 16.00
N SER A 3 4.57 2.87 17.19
CA SER A 3 3.83 4.01 17.75
C SER A 3 4.77 5.21 17.80
N LEU A 4 4.40 6.26 17.05
CA LEU A 4 5.11 7.53 17.06
C LEU A 4 4.41 8.45 18.07
N ARG A 5 5.16 8.96 19.04
CA ARG A 5 4.61 9.76 20.15
C ARG A 5 5.40 11.04 20.33
N THR A 6 4.69 12.16 20.45
CA THR A 6 5.24 13.48 20.80
C THR A 6 5.13 13.78 22.29
N PHE A 7 4.55 12.86 23.08
CA PHE A 7 4.30 12.96 24.52
C PHE A 7 4.80 11.69 25.24
N PHE A 8 5.04 11.77 26.56
CA PHE A 8 5.71 10.70 27.34
C PHE A 8 6.97 10.14 26.63
N LYS A 9 7.89 11.06 26.28
CA LYS A 9 9.12 10.76 25.51
C LYS A 9 10.21 10.05 26.31
N GLY A 10 10.04 9.89 27.62
CA GLY A 10 11.04 9.23 28.46
C GLY A 10 11.02 7.72 28.26
N ASN A 11 12.20 7.10 28.27
CA ASN A 11 12.37 5.65 28.04
C ASN A 11 11.52 4.79 28.99
N TRP A 12 11.16 5.31 30.17
CA TRP A 12 10.27 4.65 31.13
C TRP A 12 8.88 4.33 30.55
N ALA A 13 8.41 5.10 29.57
CA ALA A 13 7.09 4.92 28.97
C ALA A 13 7.10 3.99 27.74
N ASP A 14 8.27 3.60 27.24
CA ASP A 14 8.39 2.86 25.98
C ASP A 14 7.87 1.43 26.08
N SER A 15 8.26 0.71 27.15
CA SER A 15 7.82 -0.68 27.37
C SER A 15 6.30 -0.78 27.43
N ASP A 16 5.67 0.13 28.16
CA ASP A 16 4.22 0.19 28.31
C ASP A 16 3.51 0.61 27.00
N ALA A 17 4.06 1.56 26.25
CA ALA A 17 3.54 1.92 24.93
C ALA A 17 3.59 0.74 23.95
N VAL A 18 4.71 0.01 23.89
CA VAL A 18 4.87 -1.19 23.06
C VAL A 18 3.86 -2.25 23.45
N LYS A 19 3.69 -2.53 24.75
CA LYS A 19 2.70 -3.50 25.26
C LYS A 19 1.27 -3.16 24.79
N ARG A 20 0.86 -1.90 24.86
CA ARG A 20 -0.47 -1.48 24.39
C ARG A 20 -0.65 -1.66 22.89
N VAL A 21 0.35 -1.30 22.10
CA VAL A 21 0.29 -1.45 20.64
C VAL A 21 0.11 -2.92 20.27
N PHE A 22 0.90 -3.81 20.86
CA PHE A 22 0.75 -5.24 20.64
C PHE A 22 -0.58 -5.79 21.14
N LYS A 23 -1.09 -5.29 22.25
CA LYS A 23 -2.42 -5.69 22.76
C LYS A 23 -3.52 -5.38 21.74
N ILE A 24 -3.55 -4.17 21.19
CA ILE A 24 -4.54 -3.77 20.17
C ILE A 24 -4.38 -4.65 18.94
N PHE A 25 -3.15 -4.80 18.45
CA PHE A 25 -2.89 -5.64 17.28
C PHE A 25 -3.40 -7.08 17.47
N ASN A 26 -3.14 -7.69 18.63
CA ASN A 26 -3.55 -9.06 18.89
C ASN A 26 -5.08 -9.22 19.06
N GLN A 27 -5.82 -8.12 19.27
CA GLN A 27 -7.28 -8.13 19.23
C GLN A 27 -7.79 -8.15 17.77
N ASP A 28 -7.15 -7.37 16.90
CA ASP A 28 -7.54 -7.29 15.48
C ASP A 28 -7.06 -8.49 14.66
N TYR A 29 -5.93 -9.09 15.05
CA TYR A 29 -5.30 -10.22 14.34
C TYR A 29 -6.24 -11.40 14.04
N PRO A 30 -6.96 -11.99 15.01
CA PRO A 30 -7.88 -13.09 14.72
C PRO A 30 -9.03 -12.66 13.81
N VAL A 31 -9.54 -11.44 13.96
CA VAL A 31 -10.65 -10.92 13.14
C VAL A 31 -10.26 -10.88 11.66
N VAL A 32 -9.05 -10.40 11.35
CA VAL A 32 -8.54 -10.36 9.96
C VAL A 32 -8.35 -11.76 9.39
N LEU A 33 -7.84 -12.71 10.18
CA LEU A 33 -7.61 -14.09 9.73
C LEU A 33 -8.91 -14.87 9.48
N GLU A 34 -9.93 -14.61 10.28
CA GLU A 34 -11.22 -15.28 10.23
C GLU A 34 -12.18 -14.64 9.21
N GLN A 35 -11.82 -13.50 8.62
CA GLN A 35 -12.65 -12.84 7.62
C GLN A 35 -12.90 -13.75 6.42
N ARG A 36 -14.17 -13.89 6.02
CA ARG A 36 -14.61 -14.65 4.85
C ARG A 36 -15.58 -13.82 4.01
N PRO A 37 -15.47 -13.83 2.66
CA PRO A 37 -14.41 -14.46 1.87
C PRO A 37 -13.04 -13.80 2.09
N GLU A 38 -11.94 -14.56 1.89
CA GLU A 38 -10.56 -14.06 2.05
C GLU A 38 -10.22 -12.99 1.01
N LEU A 39 -10.79 -13.12 -0.18
CA LEU A 39 -10.69 -12.13 -1.25
C LEU A 39 -12.01 -11.39 -1.36
N LEU A 40 -11.95 -10.09 -1.13
CA LEU A 40 -13.08 -9.20 -1.37
C LEU A 40 -13.38 -9.11 -2.88
N PRO A 41 -14.66 -9.13 -3.27
CA PRO A 41 -15.05 -8.86 -4.65
C PRO A 41 -14.43 -7.57 -5.18
N TYR A 42 -14.07 -7.54 -6.47
CA TYR A 42 -13.58 -6.30 -7.08
C TYR A 42 -14.69 -5.25 -7.19
N ASP A 43 -15.93 -5.70 -7.37
CA ASP A 43 -17.11 -4.85 -7.41
C ASP A 43 -17.58 -4.48 -5.99
N LEU A 44 -17.63 -3.17 -5.71
CA LEU A 44 -18.16 -2.64 -4.45
C LEU A 44 -19.65 -2.94 -4.27
N GLY A 45 -20.41 -3.11 -5.36
CA GLY A 45 -21.82 -3.46 -5.31
C GLY A 45 -22.09 -4.89 -4.86
N ALA A 46 -21.08 -5.76 -4.88
CA ALA A 46 -21.17 -7.15 -4.43
C ALA A 46 -20.98 -7.31 -2.91
N GLU A 47 -20.79 -6.21 -2.17
CA GLU A 47 -20.59 -6.20 -0.72
C GLU A 47 -21.69 -5.41 -0.01
N LEU A 48 -22.16 -5.93 1.14
CA LEU A 48 -23.00 -5.16 2.04
C LEU A 48 -22.12 -4.22 2.86
N SER A 49 -22.11 -2.94 2.49
CA SER A 49 -21.39 -1.91 3.23
C SER A 49 -22.29 -1.20 4.25
N VAL A 50 -21.73 -0.84 5.40
CA VAL A 50 -22.36 0.05 6.38
C VAL A 50 -21.75 1.45 6.34
N LYS A 51 -22.38 2.41 7.02
CA LYS A 51 -21.91 3.82 7.03
C LYS A 51 -20.45 3.98 7.49
N SER A 52 -20.00 3.12 8.40
CA SER A 52 -18.63 3.15 8.92
C SER A 52 -17.56 2.77 7.88
N ASP A 53 -17.95 2.09 6.80
CA ASP A 53 -17.02 1.61 5.76
C ASP A 53 -16.67 2.68 4.73
N ALA A 54 -17.20 3.90 4.88
CA ALA A 54 -17.03 4.99 3.93
C ALA A 54 -15.55 5.26 3.56
N ILE A 55 -14.65 5.16 4.54
CA ILE A 55 -13.20 5.37 4.32
C ILE A 55 -12.60 4.23 3.48
N GLN A 56 -12.98 2.98 3.75
CA GLN A 56 -12.50 1.82 3.00
C GLN A 56 -12.98 1.87 1.55
N ILE A 57 -14.26 2.25 1.34
CA ILE A 57 -14.84 2.45 0.01
C ILE A 57 -14.10 3.56 -0.75
N ALA A 58 -13.88 4.71 -0.10
CA ALA A 58 -13.15 5.83 -0.71
C ALA A 58 -11.73 5.42 -1.12
N TYR A 59 -11.02 4.67 -0.26
CA TYR A 59 -9.71 4.14 -0.58
C TYR A 59 -9.74 3.19 -1.79
N ARG A 60 -10.71 2.26 -1.85
CA ARG A 60 -10.85 1.32 -2.98
C ARG A 60 -11.12 2.03 -4.30
N ARG A 61 -12.00 3.04 -4.30
CA ARG A 61 -12.26 3.88 -5.48
C ARG A 61 -11.03 4.65 -5.93
N MET A 62 -10.31 5.26 -4.99
CA MET A 62 -9.07 5.97 -5.26
C MET A 62 -8.00 5.02 -5.84
N ARG A 63 -7.85 3.82 -5.25
CA ARG A 63 -6.94 2.79 -5.75
C ARG A 63 -7.28 2.39 -7.18
N GLN A 64 -8.57 2.14 -7.48
CA GLN A 64 -9.00 1.79 -8.83
C GLN A 64 -8.67 2.89 -9.84
N LYS A 65 -8.97 4.16 -9.52
CA LYS A 65 -8.60 5.31 -10.34
C LYS A 65 -7.11 5.31 -10.72
N TYR A 66 -6.22 5.05 -9.76
CA TYR A 66 -4.77 5.04 -10.04
C TYR A 66 -4.32 3.79 -10.82
N ILE A 67 -5.00 2.66 -10.64
CA ILE A 67 -4.81 1.48 -11.50
C ILE A 67 -5.16 1.82 -12.95
N ASP A 68 -6.31 2.48 -13.17
CA ASP A 68 -6.77 2.91 -14.49
C ASP A 68 -5.83 3.94 -15.14
N MET A 69 -5.16 4.76 -14.31
CA MET A 69 -4.09 5.66 -14.74
C MET A 69 -2.75 4.96 -15.05
N GLY A 70 -2.65 3.65 -14.85
CA GLY A 70 -1.45 2.86 -15.13
C GLY A 70 -0.39 2.91 -14.04
N TRP A 71 -0.78 3.23 -12.81
CA TRP A 71 0.16 3.35 -11.68
C TRP A 71 0.25 2.06 -10.87
N GLN A 72 -0.44 1.00 -11.30
CA GLN A 72 -0.34 -0.30 -10.65
C GLN A 72 1.06 -0.87 -10.81
N ILE A 73 1.75 -1.11 -9.69
CA ILE A 73 3.05 -1.78 -9.68
C ILE A 73 2.90 -3.23 -10.16
N ASP A 74 3.78 -3.64 -11.06
CA ASP A 74 3.86 -5.02 -11.53
C ASP A 74 4.85 -5.82 -10.67
N THR A 75 4.32 -6.41 -9.60
CA THR A 75 5.11 -7.21 -8.65
C THR A 75 5.73 -8.47 -9.29
N HIS A 76 5.11 -9.03 -10.33
CA HIS A 76 5.64 -10.20 -11.02
C HIS A 76 6.87 -9.82 -11.85
N ARG A 77 6.81 -8.69 -12.56
CA ARG A 77 7.97 -8.14 -13.27
C ARG A 77 9.09 -7.75 -12.33
N ILE A 78 8.78 -7.17 -11.16
CA ILE A 78 9.81 -6.93 -10.13
C ILE A 78 10.53 -8.22 -9.76
N ALA A 79 9.78 -9.27 -9.40
CA ALA A 79 10.39 -10.54 -8.99
C ALA A 79 11.24 -11.17 -10.12
N THR A 80 10.80 -11.04 -11.37
CA THR A 80 11.43 -11.67 -12.54
C THR A 80 12.64 -10.88 -13.05
N GLU A 81 12.49 -9.58 -13.27
CA GLU A 81 13.50 -8.70 -13.87
C GLU A 81 14.51 -8.19 -12.84
N PHE A 82 14.06 -8.02 -11.58
CA PHE A 82 14.82 -7.38 -10.52
C PHE A 82 15.11 -8.31 -9.34
N GLY A 83 14.80 -9.61 -9.43
CA GLY A 83 15.03 -10.57 -8.32
C GLY A 83 16.49 -10.70 -7.86
N ARG A 84 17.46 -10.32 -8.71
CA ARG A 84 18.89 -10.22 -8.35
C ARG A 84 19.33 -8.83 -7.87
N GLN A 85 18.52 -7.79 -8.10
CA GLN A 85 18.81 -6.42 -7.69
C GLN A 85 18.25 -6.17 -6.29
N GLN A 86 19.00 -5.46 -5.45
CA GLN A 86 18.59 -5.23 -4.05
C GLN A 86 17.43 -4.22 -3.91
N ALA A 87 17.22 -3.34 -4.90
CA ALA A 87 16.18 -2.31 -4.82
C ALA A 87 15.74 -1.76 -6.19
N VAL A 88 14.46 -1.41 -6.28
CA VAL A 88 13.86 -0.57 -7.32
C VAL A 88 13.22 0.65 -6.67
N VAL A 89 13.03 1.73 -7.43
CA VAL A 89 12.54 3.01 -6.91
C VAL A 89 11.11 3.27 -7.35
N ILE A 90 10.28 3.76 -6.43
CA ILE A 90 8.97 4.34 -6.73
C ILE A 90 9.18 5.86 -6.88
N PRO A 91 9.23 6.42 -8.10
CA PRO A 91 9.50 7.84 -8.28
C PRO A 91 8.26 8.68 -7.99
N SER A 92 8.49 9.95 -7.64
CA SER A 92 7.44 10.96 -7.65
C SER A 92 6.88 11.11 -9.08
N PRO A 93 5.54 11.23 -9.25
CA PRO A 93 4.92 11.43 -10.57
C PRO A 93 5.51 12.60 -11.36
N ALA A 94 5.86 13.70 -10.70
CA ALA A 94 6.46 14.88 -11.32
C ALA A 94 7.78 14.57 -12.06
N ARG A 95 8.45 13.46 -11.73
CA ARG A 95 9.67 13.04 -12.43
C ARG A 95 9.41 12.68 -13.89
N ARG A 96 8.21 12.20 -14.22
CA ARG A 96 7.84 11.85 -15.61
C ARG A 96 7.77 13.08 -16.51
N GLU A 97 7.65 14.26 -15.92
CA GLU A 97 7.55 15.55 -16.63
C GLU A 97 8.94 16.14 -16.94
N VAL A 98 10.01 15.62 -16.33
CA VAL A 98 11.38 16.13 -16.48
C VAL A 98 12.27 15.06 -17.13
N PRO A 99 12.50 15.10 -18.45
CA PRO A 99 13.25 14.08 -19.19
C PRO A 99 14.69 13.88 -18.69
N GLU A 100 15.33 14.93 -18.19
CA GLU A 100 16.70 14.89 -17.67
C GLU A 100 16.84 13.99 -16.44
N LEU A 101 15.78 13.91 -15.61
CA LEU A 101 15.79 13.09 -14.40
C LEU A 101 15.62 11.60 -14.70
N ALA A 102 15.18 11.22 -15.91
CA ALA A 102 14.88 9.83 -16.28
C ALA A 102 16.11 8.91 -16.14
N ASN A 103 17.31 9.42 -16.44
CA ASN A 103 18.57 8.67 -16.40
C ASN A 103 19.39 8.92 -15.12
N ALA A 104 18.93 9.79 -14.22
CA ALA A 104 19.74 10.29 -13.10
C ALA A 104 19.88 9.32 -11.90
N TRP A 105 19.25 8.13 -11.94
CA TRP A 105 19.20 7.23 -10.78
C TRP A 105 20.09 6.00 -10.95
N VAL A 106 20.80 5.67 -9.86
CA VAL A 106 21.56 4.42 -9.71
C VAL A 106 20.62 3.20 -9.73
N LEU A 107 19.40 3.37 -9.21
CA LEU A 107 18.38 2.33 -9.14
C LEU A 107 17.31 2.54 -10.21
N LYS A 108 16.81 1.43 -10.79
CA LYS A 108 15.78 1.46 -11.83
C LYS A 108 14.41 1.79 -11.23
N GLU A 109 13.58 2.45 -12.05
CA GLU A 109 12.18 2.72 -11.72
C GLU A 109 11.38 1.41 -11.65
N VAL A 110 10.42 1.37 -10.74
CA VAL A 110 9.51 0.24 -10.57
C VAL A 110 8.66 0.03 -11.84
N PRO A 111 8.59 -1.19 -12.39
CA PRO A 111 7.71 -1.46 -13.52
C PRO A 111 6.25 -1.34 -13.09
N THR A 112 5.43 -0.69 -13.92
CA THR A 112 3.98 -0.63 -13.76
C THR A 112 3.28 -1.45 -14.84
N LYS A 113 2.06 -1.92 -14.55
CA LYS A 113 1.23 -2.61 -15.53
C LYS A 113 0.77 -1.63 -16.60
N GLU A 114 0.75 -2.10 -17.85
CA GLU A 114 0.21 -1.32 -18.95
C GLU A 114 -1.30 -1.10 -18.76
N VAL A 115 -1.75 0.11 -19.03
CA VAL A 115 -3.19 0.41 -19.09
C VAL A 115 -3.75 -0.31 -20.31
N LYS A 116 -4.66 -1.26 -20.11
CA LYS A 116 -5.48 -1.76 -21.22
C LYS A 116 -6.32 -0.58 -21.71
N ARG A 117 -5.92 0.00 -22.84
CA ARG A 117 -6.77 0.92 -23.57
C ARG A 117 -7.81 0.05 -24.26
N ASP A 118 -9.06 0.15 -23.81
CA ASP A 118 -10.17 -0.45 -24.54
C ASP A 118 -10.17 0.14 -25.96
N ALA A 119 -10.13 -0.76 -26.95
CA ALA A 119 -10.17 -0.44 -28.38
C ALA A 119 -11.58 -0.09 -28.82
#